data_AF-A0A4U8UIU3-F1
#
_entry.id   AF-A0A4U8UIU3-F1
#
_cell.length_a   1.000
_cell.length_b   1.000
_cell.length_c   1.000
_cell.angle_alpha   90.00
_cell.angle_beta   90.00
_cell.angle_gamma   90.00
#
_symmetry.space_group_name_H-M   'P 1'
#
loop_
_entity.id
_entity.type
_entity.pdbx_description
1 polymer ?
#
loop_
_entity_poly.entity_id
_entity_poly.type
_entity_poly.pdbx_seq_one_letter_code
_entity_poly.pdbx_strand_id
1 'polypeptide(L)'
;MKAEIKRNIRDRWIESLFEIAHSEFQNRLWIKADYKNSVGDYNECVCGYFDDLDLENGYSDFIANGIISESEYKIVTELHSEFRKYAERTEKRNLSDKNILEDVEWINVTNIGLKTWTDLKKKTKSIRDKELMTELENKYLKEKTP
;
A
#
# COMPACT_ATOMS: atom_id res chain seq x y z
N MET A 1 9.97 11.23 18.53
CA MET A 1 10.39 11.07 17.11
C MET A 1 10.51 12.41 16.42
N LYS A 2 11.57 12.65 15.62
CA LYS A 2 11.77 13.90 14.86
C LYS A 2 10.70 14.07 13.78
N ALA A 3 10.32 15.32 13.46
CA ALA A 3 9.27 15.61 12.49
C ALA A 3 9.57 15.06 11.08
N GLU A 4 10.83 15.10 10.67
CA GLU A 4 11.29 14.54 9.38
C GLU A 4 11.12 13.02 9.32
N ILE A 5 11.49 12.31 10.38
CA ILE A 5 11.31 10.86 10.46
C ILE A 5 9.83 10.49 10.37
N LYS A 6 8.96 11.21 11.09
CA LYS A 6 7.50 11.01 11.01
C LYS A 6 6.98 11.19 9.57
N ARG A 7 7.47 12.23 8.86
CA ARG A 7 7.08 12.49 7.47
C ARG A 7 7.50 11.37 6.55
N ASN A 8 8.75 10.93 6.64
CA ASN A 8 9.27 9.86 5.79
C ASN A 8 8.50 8.54 6.01
N ILE A 9 8.18 8.19 7.26
CA ILE A 9 7.35 7.01 7.57
C ILE A 9 5.94 7.18 7.00
N ARG A 10 5.34 8.37 7.14
CA ARG A 10 4.01 8.67 6.59
C ARG A 10 3.97 8.54 5.06
N ASP A 11 5.01 8.97 4.38
CA ASP A 11 5.10 8.91 2.92
C ASP A 11 5.24 7.47 2.44
N ARG A 12 6.17 6.71 3.03
CA ARG A 12 6.31 5.28 2.75
C ARG A 12 5.02 4.51 3.02
N TRP A 13 4.30 4.83 4.08
CA TRP A 13 3.00 4.23 4.38
C TRP A 13 1.95 4.53 3.29
N ILE A 14 1.88 5.77 2.80
CA ILE A 14 0.99 6.13 1.69
C ILE A 14 1.41 5.38 0.41
N GLU A 15 2.70 5.30 0.12
CA GLU A 15 3.23 4.58 -1.05
C GLU A 15 2.90 3.08 -0.99
N SER A 16 3.06 2.42 0.16
CA SER A 16 2.66 1.01 0.32
C SER A 16 1.16 0.81 0.13
N LEU A 17 0.32 1.71 0.69
CA LEU A 17 -1.13 1.66 0.46
C LEU A 17 -1.49 1.84 -1.01
N PHE A 18 -0.77 2.70 -1.73
CA PHE A 18 -0.95 2.90 -3.16
C PHE A 18 -0.65 1.60 -3.92
N GLU A 19 0.48 0.95 -3.63
CA GLU A 19 0.84 -0.30 -4.31
C GLU A 19 -0.19 -1.40 -4.07
N ILE A 20 -0.61 -1.61 -2.82
CA ILE A 20 -1.62 -2.63 -2.47
C ILE A 20 -2.96 -2.35 -3.15
N ALA A 21 -3.34 -1.08 -3.32
CA ALA A 21 -4.66 -0.68 -3.82
C ALA A 21 -4.83 -0.78 -5.35
N HIS A 22 -3.75 -0.83 -6.13
CA HIS A 22 -3.83 -0.64 -7.58
C HIS A 22 -3.21 -1.81 -8.35
N SER A 23 -4.04 -2.79 -8.70
CA SER A 23 -3.62 -3.97 -9.48
C SER A 23 -2.99 -3.63 -10.84
N GLU A 24 -3.42 -2.54 -11.49
CA GLU A 24 -2.78 -2.08 -12.72
C GLU A 24 -1.32 -1.68 -12.48
N PHE A 25 -1.06 -0.95 -11.39
CA PHE A 25 0.29 -0.57 -11.01
C PHE A 25 1.14 -1.81 -10.67
N GLN A 26 0.60 -2.74 -9.88
CA GLN A 26 1.26 -4.00 -9.56
C GLN A 26 1.63 -4.77 -10.84
N ASN A 27 0.71 -4.92 -11.80
CA ASN A 27 0.99 -5.60 -13.06
C ASN A 27 2.11 -4.89 -13.87
N ARG A 28 2.12 -3.56 -13.88
CA ARG A 28 3.13 -2.78 -14.61
C ARG A 28 4.50 -2.82 -13.94
N LEU A 29 4.53 -2.87 -12.61
CA LEU A 29 5.76 -2.96 -11.82
C LEU A 29 6.29 -4.40 -11.80
N TRP A 30 5.49 -5.35 -11.31
CA TRP A 30 5.90 -6.73 -11.02
C TRP A 30 6.05 -7.59 -12.27
N ILE A 31 5.23 -7.38 -13.29
CA ILE A 31 5.22 -8.25 -14.49
C ILE A 31 5.90 -7.57 -15.69
N LYS A 32 5.57 -6.31 -15.95
CA LYS A 32 6.06 -5.62 -17.16
C LYS A 32 7.37 -4.89 -16.97
N ALA A 33 7.77 -4.60 -15.72
CA ALA A 33 8.92 -3.76 -15.40
C ALA A 33 8.91 -2.42 -16.16
N ASP A 34 7.73 -1.79 -16.29
CA ASP A 34 7.52 -0.53 -17.04
C ASP A 34 8.33 0.65 -16.48
N TYR A 35 8.80 0.53 -15.23
CA TYR A 35 9.48 1.58 -14.47
C TYR A 35 10.97 1.26 -14.39
N LYS A 36 11.77 1.77 -15.33
CA LYS A 36 13.21 1.46 -15.47
C LYS A 36 14.07 1.57 -14.19
N ASN A 37 13.64 2.38 -13.22
CA ASN A 37 14.36 2.63 -11.97
C ASN A 37 13.56 2.15 -10.74
N SER A 38 12.57 1.27 -10.94
CA SER A 38 11.76 0.70 -9.86
C SER A 38 11.59 -0.78 -10.15
N VAL A 39 12.03 -1.59 -9.21
CA VAL A 39 11.76 -3.03 -9.16
C VAL A 39 10.79 -3.22 -8.00
N GLY A 40 9.87 -4.16 -8.17
CA GLY A 40 8.83 -4.50 -7.23
C GLY A 40 8.36 -5.91 -7.53
N ASP A 41 8.04 -6.67 -6.49
CA ASP A 41 7.33 -7.94 -6.59
C ASP A 41 6.38 -8.09 -5.39
N TYR A 42 5.62 -9.18 -5.34
CA TYR A 42 4.70 -9.43 -4.24
C TYR A 42 5.41 -9.47 -2.87
N ASN A 43 6.59 -10.07 -2.78
CA ASN A 43 7.33 -10.17 -1.52
C ASN A 43 7.85 -8.80 -1.08
N GLU A 44 8.38 -7.98 -2.00
CA GLU A 44 8.79 -6.61 -1.71
C GLU A 44 7.60 -5.76 -1.25
N CYS A 45 6.40 -5.95 -1.80
CA CYS A 45 5.18 -5.29 -1.35
C CYS A 45 4.80 -5.69 0.09
N VAL A 46 4.86 -6.98 0.43
CA VAL A 46 4.59 -7.50 1.78
C VAL A 46 5.62 -6.99 2.78
N CYS A 47 6.91 -7.18 2.50
CA CYS A 47 8.00 -6.75 3.38
C CYS A 47 7.99 -5.23 3.55
N GLY A 48 7.77 -4.48 2.47
CA GLY A 48 7.67 -3.03 2.46
C GLY A 48 6.59 -2.50 3.41
N TYR A 49 5.46 -3.22 3.51
CA TYR A 49 4.36 -2.83 4.38
C TYR A 49 4.48 -3.35 5.82
N PHE A 50 4.82 -4.63 6.03
CA PHE A 50 4.82 -5.23 7.37
C PHE A 50 6.15 -5.05 8.10
N ASP A 51 7.27 -5.33 7.44
CA ASP A 51 8.59 -5.38 8.08
C ASP A 51 9.21 -3.98 8.13
N ASP A 52 9.24 -3.32 6.97
CA ASP A 52 9.90 -2.04 6.74
C ASP A 52 9.23 -0.85 7.45
N LEU A 53 7.92 -0.96 7.70
CA LEU A 53 7.11 -0.01 8.46
C LEU A 53 6.81 -0.49 9.89
N ASP A 54 7.27 -1.67 10.28
CA ASP A 54 7.02 -2.29 11.59
C ASP A 54 5.52 -2.37 11.93
N LEU A 55 4.72 -2.85 10.97
CA LEU A 55 3.27 -3.00 11.09
C LEU A 55 2.85 -4.44 11.42
N GLU A 56 3.77 -5.38 11.62
CA GLU A 56 3.43 -6.74 12.04
C GLU A 56 2.56 -6.78 13.31
N ASN A 57 2.74 -5.83 14.22
CA ASN A 57 1.97 -5.75 15.47
C ASN A 57 0.81 -4.73 15.39
N GLY A 58 0.45 -4.30 14.18
CA GLY A 58 -0.60 -3.32 13.93
C GLY A 58 -0.12 -1.88 14.06
N TYR A 59 -1.03 -0.98 14.42
CA TYR A 59 -0.85 0.47 14.29
C TYR A 59 -0.60 1.22 15.61
N SER A 60 -0.41 0.51 16.73
CA SER A 60 -0.28 1.13 18.05
C SER A 60 0.83 2.18 18.08
N ASP A 61 1.98 1.90 17.50
CA ASP A 61 3.10 2.83 17.47
C ASP A 61 2.87 4.01 16.51
N PHE A 62 2.20 3.77 15.38
CA PHE A 62 1.81 4.83 14.44
C PHE A 62 0.85 5.83 15.08
N ILE A 63 -0.11 5.34 15.87
CA ILE A 63 -1.07 6.18 16.61
C ILE A 63 -0.36 6.92 17.74
N ALA A 64 0.42 6.21 18.58
CA ALA A 64 1.12 6.80 19.72
C ALA A 64 2.11 7.90 19.30
N ASN A 65 2.73 7.75 18.13
CA ASN A 65 3.64 8.73 17.57
C ASN A 65 2.95 9.81 16.72
N GLY A 66 1.63 9.74 16.53
CA GLY A 66 0.86 10.68 15.72
C GLY A 66 1.24 10.67 14.24
N ILE A 67 1.67 9.52 13.71
CA ILE A 67 1.87 9.28 12.27
C ILE A 67 0.51 9.13 11.59
N ILE A 68 -0.43 8.49 12.26
CA ILE A 68 -1.83 8.40 11.82
C ILE A 68 -2.76 8.83 12.95
N SER A 69 -3.97 9.24 12.58
CA SER A 69 -5.06 9.48 13.52
C SER A 69 -5.91 8.24 13.76
N GLU A 70 -6.66 8.23 14.86
CA GLU A 70 -7.69 7.22 15.15
C GLU A 70 -8.72 7.07 14.03
N SER A 71 -9.08 8.17 13.36
CA SER A 71 -9.99 8.13 12.21
C SER A 71 -9.38 7.42 11.00
N GLU A 72 -8.07 7.57 10.78
CA GLU A 72 -7.37 6.90 9.69
C GLU A 72 -7.14 5.43 10.01
N TYR A 73 -6.82 5.10 11.27
CA TYR A 73 -6.75 3.72 11.74
C TYR A 73 -8.04 2.94 11.45
N LYS A 74 -9.20 3.52 11.75
CA LYS A 74 -10.52 2.92 11.44
C LYS A 74 -10.75 2.67 9.95
N ILE A 75 -10.13 3.46 9.07
CA ILE A 75 -10.23 3.28 7.62
C ILE A 75 -9.36 2.11 7.16
N VAL A 76 -8.15 1.99 7.69
CA VAL A 76 -7.14 1.02 7.22
C VAL A 76 -7.19 -0.34 7.92
N THR A 77 -7.91 -0.47 9.03
CA THR A 77 -7.88 -1.70 9.84
C THR A 77 -8.41 -2.94 9.10
N GLU A 78 -9.39 -2.77 8.21
CA GLU A 78 -9.93 -3.85 7.39
C GLU A 78 -8.87 -4.35 6.41
N LEU A 79 -8.26 -3.43 5.65
CA LEU A 79 -7.16 -3.74 4.73
C LEU A 79 -6.01 -4.45 5.45
N HIS A 80 -5.58 -3.91 6.58
CA HIS A 80 -4.48 -4.47 7.35
C HIS A 80 -4.75 -5.92 7.76
N SER A 81 -5.95 -6.20 8.28
CA SER A 81 -6.38 -7.55 8.67
C SER A 81 -6.39 -8.50 7.48
N GLU A 82 -7.02 -8.12 6.37
CA GLU A 82 -7.14 -9.01 5.21
C GLU A 82 -5.79 -9.23 4.50
N PHE A 83 -4.95 -8.19 4.42
CA PHE A 83 -3.61 -8.31 3.86
C PHE A 83 -2.75 -9.25 4.70
N ARG A 84 -2.82 -9.14 6.03
CA ARG A 84 -2.11 -10.05 6.94
C ARG A 84 -2.54 -11.49 6.77
N LYS A 85 -3.86 -11.75 6.78
CA LYS A 85 -4.42 -13.10 6.56
C LYS A 85 -3.97 -13.72 5.25
N TYR A 86 -3.77 -12.91 4.21
CA TYR A 86 -3.25 -13.38 2.94
C TYR A 86 -1.73 -13.66 3.01
N ALA A 87 -0.94 -12.74 3.55
CA ALA A 87 0.52 -12.83 3.61
C ALA A 87 1.07 -13.93 4.54
N GLU A 88 0.33 -14.30 5.58
CA GLU A 88 0.71 -15.37 6.52
C GLU A 88 0.56 -16.78 5.94
N ARG A 89 -0.17 -16.93 4.83
CA ARG A 89 -0.41 -18.22 4.19
C ARG A 89 0.82 -18.71 3.43
N THR A 90 1.43 -19.77 3.94
CA THR A 90 2.68 -20.32 3.39
C THR A 90 2.57 -20.75 1.92
N GLU A 91 1.39 -21.18 1.48
CA GLU A 91 1.15 -21.58 0.09
C GLU A 91 1.19 -20.39 -0.88
N LYS A 92 0.92 -19.17 -0.41
CA LYS A 92 0.96 -17.96 -1.24
C LYS A 92 2.39 -17.49 -1.51
N ARG A 93 3.30 -17.71 -0.55
CA ARG A 93 4.71 -17.28 -0.63
C ARG A 93 5.49 -17.90 -1.80
N ASN A 94 5.02 -19.04 -2.32
CA ASN A 94 5.67 -19.74 -3.43
C ASN A 94 5.00 -19.46 -4.78
N LEU A 95 3.96 -18.63 -4.82
CA LEU A 95 3.33 -18.23 -6.07
C LEU A 95 4.23 -17.22 -6.79
N SER A 96 4.27 -17.30 -8.12
CA SER A 96 4.83 -16.23 -8.94
C SER A 96 3.94 -14.99 -8.86
N ASP A 97 4.50 -13.81 -9.12
CA ASP A 97 3.73 -12.56 -9.14
C ASP A 97 2.52 -12.63 -10.07
N LYS A 98 2.66 -13.30 -11.22
CA LYS A 98 1.54 -13.51 -12.13
C LYS A 98 0.40 -14.30 -11.45
N ASN A 99 0.73 -15.37 -10.75
CA ASN A 99 -0.27 -16.18 -10.05
C ASN A 99 -0.88 -15.43 -8.87
N ILE A 100 -0.11 -14.57 -8.18
CA ILE A 100 -0.64 -13.67 -7.16
C ILE A 100 -1.68 -12.71 -7.75
N LEU A 101 -1.39 -12.09 -8.90
CA LEU A 101 -2.31 -11.15 -9.55
C LEU A 101 -3.59 -11.80 -10.08
N GLU A 102 -3.56 -13.10 -10.35
CA GLU A 102 -4.72 -13.90 -10.75
C GLU A 102 -5.46 -14.54 -9.55
N ASP A 103 -4.92 -14.44 -8.33
CA ASP A 103 -5.49 -15.01 -7.11
C ASP A 103 -6.72 -14.21 -6.64
N VAL A 104 -7.85 -14.89 -6.49
CA VAL A 104 -9.12 -14.29 -6.06
C VAL A 104 -9.02 -13.62 -4.68
N GLU A 105 -8.21 -14.17 -3.77
CA GLU A 105 -8.01 -13.61 -2.43
C GLU A 105 -7.14 -12.35 -2.50
N TRP A 106 -6.11 -12.33 -3.37
CA TRP A 106 -5.32 -11.12 -3.59
C TRP A 106 -6.13 -10.00 -4.25
N ILE A 107 -6.95 -10.36 -5.25
CA ILE A 107 -7.89 -9.43 -5.88
C ILE A 107 -8.83 -8.83 -4.81
N ASN A 108 -9.30 -9.63 -3.85
CA ASN A 108 -10.09 -9.13 -2.74
C ASN A 108 -9.31 -8.16 -1.85
N VAL A 109 -8.06 -8.47 -1.48
CA VAL A 109 -7.17 -7.56 -0.74
C VAL A 109 -7.01 -6.23 -1.48
N THR A 110 -6.77 -6.28 -2.79
CA THR A 110 -6.59 -5.10 -3.64
C THR A 110 -7.87 -4.26 -3.73
N ASN A 111 -9.04 -4.89 -3.83
CA ASN A 111 -10.34 -4.19 -3.83
C ASN A 111 -10.60 -3.47 -2.50
N ILE A 112 -10.28 -4.12 -1.37
CA ILE A 112 -10.33 -3.48 -0.04
C ILE A 112 -9.30 -2.34 0.01
N GLY A 113 -8.13 -2.53 -0.58
CA GLY A 113 -7.10 -1.51 -0.75
C GLY A 113 -7.61 -0.28 -1.49
N LEU A 114 -8.27 -0.46 -2.62
CA LEU A 114 -8.83 0.64 -3.41
C LEU A 114 -9.93 1.41 -2.66
N LYS A 115 -10.80 0.71 -1.94
CA LYS A 115 -11.78 1.32 -1.04
C LYS A 115 -11.09 2.13 0.06
N THR A 116 -10.08 1.54 0.70
CA THR A 116 -9.27 2.16 1.76
C THR A 116 -8.58 3.42 1.26
N TRP A 117 -7.93 3.35 0.10
CA TRP A 117 -7.26 4.46 -0.57
C TRP A 117 -8.24 5.63 -0.81
N THR A 118 -9.38 5.33 -1.42
CA THR A 118 -10.43 6.31 -1.73
C THR A 118 -10.97 6.99 -0.48
N ASP A 119 -11.29 6.19 0.56
CA ASP A 119 -11.79 6.70 1.83
C ASP A 119 -10.75 7.55 2.57
N LEU A 120 -9.48 7.12 2.57
CA LEU A 120 -8.39 7.84 3.19
C LEU A 120 -8.17 9.19 2.52
N LYS A 121 -8.10 9.22 1.18
CA LYS A 121 -7.94 10.46 0.40
C LYS A 121 -9.07 11.45 0.67
N LYS A 122 -10.31 10.95 0.79
CA LYS A 122 -11.49 11.77 1.08
C LYS A 122 -11.47 12.34 2.50
N LYS A 123 -11.10 11.52 3.49
CA LYS A 123 -11.25 11.83 4.92
C LYS A 123 -10.02 12.47 5.56
N THR A 124 -8.83 12.29 4.98
CA THR A 124 -7.63 12.92 5.52
C THR A 124 -7.75 14.44 5.46
N LYS A 125 -7.24 15.12 6.50
CA LYS A 125 -7.20 16.59 6.58
C LYS A 125 -5.89 17.15 6.04
N SER A 126 -4.88 16.29 5.82
CA SER A 126 -3.57 16.70 5.31
C SER A 126 -3.68 17.02 3.81
N ILE A 127 -3.46 18.28 3.45
CA ILE A 127 -3.39 18.71 2.03
C ILE A 127 -2.23 17.99 1.34
N ARG A 128 -1.07 17.95 2.00
CA ARG A 128 0.14 17.28 1.51
C ARG A 128 -0.10 15.81 1.20
N ASP A 129 -0.84 15.09 2.05
CA ASP A 129 -1.12 13.67 1.80
C ASP A 129 -2.02 13.53 0.57
N LYS A 130 -3.02 14.40 0.39
CA LYS A 130 -3.86 14.39 -0.83
C LYS A 130 -3.06 14.70 -2.08
N GLU A 131 -2.11 15.63 -1.99
CA GLU A 131 -1.18 15.96 -3.08
C GLU A 131 -0.34 14.74 -3.45
N LEU A 132 0.34 14.11 -2.47
CA LEU A 132 1.12 12.89 -2.69
C LEU A 132 0.29 11.77 -3.31
N MET A 133 -0.91 11.51 -2.78
CA MET A 133 -1.82 10.50 -3.34
C MET A 133 -2.19 10.80 -4.79
N THR A 134 -2.44 12.08 -5.12
CA THR A 134 -2.75 12.51 -6.48
C THR A 134 -1.54 12.44 -7.40
N GLU A 135 -0.35 12.73 -6.90
CA GLU A 135 0.90 12.59 -7.64
C GLU A 135 1.17 11.13 -8.02
N LEU A 136 1.00 10.19 -7.08
CA LEU A 136 1.14 8.76 -7.35
C LEU A 136 0.15 8.30 -8.43
N GLU A 137 -1.12 8.64 -8.30
CA GLU A 137 -2.14 8.35 -9.33
C GLU A 137 -1.76 8.93 -10.69
N ASN A 138 -1.35 10.20 -10.74
CA ASN A 138 -0.96 10.87 -11.98
C ASN A 138 0.26 10.24 -12.63
N LYS A 139 1.25 9.88 -11.83
CA LYS A 139 2.54 9.34 -12.29
C LYS A 139 2.39 7.92 -12.80
N TYR A 140 1.55 7.12 -12.14
CA TYR A 140 1.54 5.68 -12.32
C TYR A 140 0.28 5.14 -13.00
N LEU A 141 -0.89 5.75 -12.81
CA LEU A 141 -2.17 5.23 -13.32
C LEU A 141 -2.68 5.93 -14.57
N LYS A 142 -2.16 7.11 -14.92
CA LYS A 142 -2.53 7.74 -16.19
C LYS A 142 -1.88 6.99 -17.34
N GLU A 143 -2.69 6.60 -18.32
CA GLU A 143 -2.21 6.03 -19.58
C GLU A 143 -1.15 6.95 -20.18
N LYS A 144 0.02 6.39 -20.51
CA LYS A 144 0.93 7.09 -21.41
C LYS A 144 0.28 7.05 -22.79
N THR A 145 -0.25 8.19 -23.24
CA THR A 145 -0.66 8.34 -24.63
C THR A 145 0.52 7.91 -25.52
N PRO A 146 0.31 7.01 -26.51
CA PRO A 146 1.36 6.55 -27.40
C PRO A 146 2.09 7.69 -28.12
#